data_AF-A0A433DC76-F1
#
_entry.id   AF-A0A433DC76-F1
#
_cell.length_a   1.000
_cell.length_b   1.000
_cell.length_c   1.000
_cell.angle_alpha   90.00
_cell.angle_beta   90.00
_cell.angle_gamma   90.00
#
_symmetry.space_group_name_H-M   'P 1'
#
loop_
_entity.id
_entity.type
_entity.pdbx_description
1 polymer ?
#
loop_
_entity_poly.entity_id
_entity_poly.type
_entity_poly.pdbx_seq_one_letter_code
_entity_poly.pdbx_strand_id
1 'polypeptide(L)'
;MNLPIEDILRSIERDNYVQEIFSTYAAAPPEKPARRNDGFTWIDGRGFKERGNPKYLLPSDYDELGRLNHQHYQFRNYQAPITEALKNGIKVIDVGYFHL
;
A
#
# COMPACT_ATOMS: atom_id res chain seq x y z
N MET A 1 -48.37 -0.15 -10.33
CA MET A 1 -48.20 0.41 -8.97
C MET A 1 -47.28 1.60 -9.15
N ASN A 2 -47.79 2.83 -9.08
CA ASN A 2 -46.96 4.02 -9.27
C ASN A 2 -46.09 4.20 -8.03
N LEU A 3 -44.78 4.33 -8.22
CA LEU A 3 -43.88 4.66 -7.13
C LEU A 3 -44.23 6.06 -6.60
N PRO A 4 -44.17 6.28 -5.28
CA PRO A 4 -44.28 7.61 -4.69
C PRO A 4 -43.29 8.57 -5.35
N ILE A 5 -43.71 9.82 -5.59
CA ILE A 5 -42.87 10.84 -6.24
C ILE A 5 -41.52 11.01 -5.52
N GLU A 6 -41.50 10.87 -4.20
CA GLU A 6 -40.29 10.96 -3.39
C GLU A 6 -39.24 9.90 -3.72
N ASP A 7 -39.68 8.67 -4.03
CA ASP A 7 -38.77 7.59 -4.39
C ASP A 7 -38.18 7.78 -5.79
N ILE A 8 -38.96 8.40 -6.68
CA ILE A 8 -38.50 8.79 -8.03
C ILE A 8 -37.43 9.89 -7.91
N LEU A 9 -37.68 10.91 -7.08
CA LEU A 9 -36.71 11.99 -6.86
C LEU A 9 -35.40 11.49 -6.25
N ARG A 10 -35.46 10.57 -5.28
CA ARG A 10 -34.26 9.93 -4.70
C ARG A 10 -33.48 9.10 -5.71
N SER A 11 -34.16 8.42 -6.64
CA SER A 11 -33.49 7.68 -7.72
C SER A 11 -32.75 8.63 -8.65
N ILE A 12 -33.40 9.72 -9.07
CA ILE A 12 -32.81 10.72 -9.96
C ILE A 12 -31.58 11.38 -9.31
N GLU A 13 -31.67 11.73 -8.03
CA GLU A 13 -30.54 12.31 -7.29
C GLU A 13 -29.36 11.33 -7.19
N ARG A 14 -29.65 10.04 -6.95
CA ARG A 14 -28.64 8.98 -6.95
C ARG A 14 -27.99 8.81 -8.32
N ASP A 15 -28.77 8.81 -9.39
CA ASP A 15 -28.25 8.65 -10.75
C ASP A 15 -27.37 9.84 -11.14
N ASN A 16 -27.77 11.07 -10.77
CA ASN A 16 -26.96 12.27 -11.00
C ASN A 16 -25.64 12.23 -10.23
N TYR A 17 -25.66 11.81 -8.95
CA TYR A 17 -24.45 11.64 -8.14
C TYR A 17 -23.50 10.60 -8.74
N VAL A 18 -24.04 9.49 -9.24
CA VAL A 18 -23.28 8.43 -9.89
C VAL A 18 -22.66 8.92 -11.20
N GLN A 19 -23.38 9.70 -12.00
CA GLN A 19 -22.85 10.30 -13.23
C GLN A 19 -21.74 11.34 -12.95
N GLU A 20 -21.89 12.15 -11.91
CA GLU A 20 -20.86 13.11 -11.47
C GLU A 20 -19.57 12.40 -11.03
N ILE A 21 -19.71 11.32 -10.25
CA ILE A 21 -18.61 10.43 -9.87
C ILE A 21 -17.93 9.86 -11.12
N PHE A 22 -18.67 9.25 -12.03
CA PHE A 22 -18.10 8.65 -13.23
C PHE A 22 -17.41 9.69 -14.13
N SER A 23 -17.97 10.88 -14.26
CA SER A 23 -17.34 12.00 -14.99
C SER A 23 -16.03 12.45 -14.33
N THR A 24 -15.98 12.49 -12.99
CA THR A 24 -14.78 12.88 -12.24
C THR A 24 -13.63 11.89 -12.42
N TYR A 25 -13.94 10.59 -12.50
CA TYR A 25 -12.95 9.53 -12.76
C TYR A 25 -12.66 9.30 -14.26
N ALA A 26 -13.48 9.83 -15.16
CA ALA A 26 -13.29 9.78 -16.61
C ALA A 26 -12.47 10.95 -17.18
N ALA A 27 -12.23 12.01 -16.38
CA ALA A 27 -11.27 13.04 -16.74
C ALA A 27 -9.88 12.40 -16.89
N ALA A 28 -9.12 12.85 -17.90
CA ALA A 28 -7.74 12.41 -18.13
C ALA A 28 -6.96 12.42 -16.80
N PRO A 29 -6.10 11.41 -16.54
CA PRO A 29 -5.39 11.31 -15.28
C PRO A 29 -4.76 12.65 -14.95
N PRO A 30 -4.88 13.14 -13.69
CA PRO A 30 -4.33 14.43 -13.31
C PRO A 30 -2.91 14.49 -13.82
N GLU A 31 -2.55 15.59 -14.50
CA GLU A 31 -1.19 15.83 -14.95
C GLU A 31 -0.23 15.41 -13.84
N LYS A 32 0.77 14.59 -14.18
CA LYS A 32 1.73 14.02 -13.22
C LYS A 32 2.03 15.09 -12.17
N PRO A 33 1.80 14.82 -10.87
CA PRO A 33 1.97 15.85 -9.86
C PRO A 33 3.35 16.47 -10.05
N ALA A 34 3.41 17.80 -10.14
CA ALA A 34 4.66 18.54 -10.29
C ALA A 34 5.69 17.91 -9.35
N ARG A 35 6.86 17.52 -9.90
CA ARG A 35 7.89 16.80 -9.14
C ARG A 35 8.06 17.51 -7.81
N ARG A 36 7.65 16.86 -6.72
CA ARG A 36 7.90 17.37 -5.38
C ARG A 36 9.40 17.34 -5.22
N ASN A 37 10.01 18.47 -4.88
CA ASN A 37 11.44 18.50 -4.50
C ASN A 37 11.60 17.93 -3.09
N ASP A 38 11.12 16.71 -2.87
CA ASP A 38 11.12 15.98 -1.60
C ASP A 38 12.26 14.95 -1.51
N GLY A 39 13.08 14.85 -2.57
CA GLY A 39 14.17 13.88 -2.67
C GLY A 39 13.70 12.47 -3.06
N PHE A 40 12.47 12.34 -3.58
CA PHE A 40 11.92 11.10 -4.09
C PHE A 40 11.63 11.17 -5.60
N THR A 41 11.97 10.09 -6.29
CA THR A 41 11.41 9.75 -7.61
C THR A 41 10.09 9.04 -7.39
N TRP A 42 9.00 9.61 -7.88
CA TRP A 42 7.67 9.01 -7.82
C TRP A 42 7.38 8.18 -9.07
N ILE A 43 7.10 6.88 -8.91
CA ILE A 43 6.78 5.94 -10.00
C ILE A 43 5.47 5.25 -9.61
N ASP A 44 4.43 5.36 -10.45
CA ASP A 44 3.10 4.77 -10.23
C ASP A 44 2.53 5.05 -8.82
N GLY A 45 2.71 6.29 -8.35
CA GLY A 45 2.24 6.73 -7.02
C GLY A 45 3.10 6.27 -5.85
N ARG A 46 4.19 5.53 -6.08
CA ARG A 46 5.14 5.07 -5.05
C ARG A 46 6.38 5.94 -5.03
N GLY A 47 6.86 6.28 -3.83
CA GLY A 47 8.01 7.17 -3.64
C GLY A 47 9.31 6.39 -3.49
N PHE A 48 10.31 6.63 -4.34
CA PHE A 48 11.63 5.99 -4.27
C PHE A 48 12.69 7.04 -3.98
N LYS A 49 13.58 6.81 -3.01
CA LYS A 49 14.62 7.79 -2.67
C LYS A 49 15.58 7.99 -3.85
N GLU A 50 15.77 9.23 -4.32
CA GLU A 50 16.59 9.53 -5.52
C GLU A 50 18.06 9.10 -5.39
N ARG A 51 18.60 9.23 -4.16
CA ARG A 51 19.93 8.74 -3.77
C ARG A 51 19.82 7.54 -2.84
N GLY A 52 18.77 6.76 -3.01
CA GLY A 52 18.49 5.54 -2.25
C GLY A 52 19.45 4.42 -2.59
N ASN A 53 19.33 3.30 -1.88
CA ASN A 53 20.11 2.10 -2.18
C ASN A 53 19.76 1.61 -3.59
N PRO A 54 20.67 1.66 -4.57
CA PRO A 54 20.37 1.25 -5.94
C PRO A 54 20.12 -0.26 -6.07
N LYS A 55 20.47 -1.04 -5.03
CA LYS A 55 20.37 -2.49 -5.03
C LYS A 55 18.95 -3.00 -4.74
N TYR A 56 18.14 -2.22 -4.03
CA TYR A 56 16.80 -2.63 -3.65
C TYR A 56 15.77 -1.64 -4.19
N LEU A 57 15.01 -2.10 -5.18
CA LEU A 57 13.93 -1.37 -5.86
C LEU A 57 12.66 -1.28 -5.00
N LEU A 58 12.80 -1.15 -3.68
CA LEU A 58 11.64 -1.00 -2.81
C LEU A 58 11.31 0.50 -2.69
N PRO A 59 10.01 0.85 -2.68
CA PRO A 59 9.58 2.18 -2.31
C PRO A 59 10.11 2.55 -0.91
N SER A 60 10.23 3.84 -0.65
CA SER A 60 10.69 4.42 0.61
C SER A 60 9.64 5.39 1.17
N ASP A 61 8.38 5.17 0.80
CA ASP A 61 7.21 5.95 1.22
C ASP A 61 6.59 5.43 2.52
N TYR A 62 5.65 6.19 3.08
CA TYR A 62 4.94 5.82 4.31
C TYR A 62 4.11 4.54 4.14
N ASP A 63 3.58 4.30 2.94
CA ASP A 63 2.82 3.09 2.65
C ASP A 63 3.71 1.84 2.72
N GLU A 64 4.96 1.92 2.24
CA GLU A 64 5.93 0.83 2.37
C GLU A 64 6.31 0.58 3.82
N LEU A 65 6.50 1.64 4.61
CA LEU A 65 6.72 1.51 6.05
C LEU A 65 5.56 0.75 6.72
N GLY A 66 4.31 1.09 6.38
CA GLY A 66 3.12 0.40 6.86
C GLY A 66 3.08 -1.06 6.41
N ARG A 67 3.36 -1.34 5.14
CA ARG A 67 3.41 -2.69 4.57
C ARG A 67 4.44 -3.57 5.28
N LEU A 68 5.66 -3.06 5.49
CA LEU A 68 6.74 -3.78 6.19
C LEU A 68 6.38 -4.04 7.66
N ASN A 69 5.78 -3.07 8.34
CA ASN A 69 5.34 -3.25 9.72
C ASN A 69 4.23 -4.31 9.83
N HIS A 70 3.25 -4.29 8.92
CA HIS A 70 2.20 -5.31 8.88
C HIS A 70 2.79 -6.70 8.62
N GLN A 71 3.70 -6.81 7.66
CA GLN A 71 4.42 -8.04 7.33
C GLN A 71 5.21 -8.58 8.54
N HIS A 72 5.89 -7.71 9.29
CA HIS A 72 6.59 -8.09 10.52
C HIS A 72 5.66 -8.77 11.53
N TYR A 73 4.48 -8.21 11.77
CA TYR A 73 3.51 -8.80 12.70
C TYR A 73 2.90 -10.11 12.18
N GLN A 74 2.74 -10.28 10.87
CA GLN A 74 2.30 -11.55 10.28
C GLN A 74 3.32 -12.67 10.55
N PHE A 75 4.62 -12.39 10.40
CA PHE A 75 5.67 -13.40 10.59
C PHE A 75 6.07 -13.60 12.06
N ARG A 76 5.73 -12.68 12.97
CA ARG A 76 6.11 -12.77 14.38
C ARG A 76 5.67 -14.07 15.06
N ASN A 77 4.55 -14.65 14.63
CA ASN A 77 4.01 -15.90 15.18
C ASN A 77 4.41 -17.15 14.38
N TYR A 78 5.23 -17.01 13.35
CA TYR A 78 5.72 -18.15 12.59
C TYR A 78 6.75 -18.91 13.43
N GLN A 79 6.42 -20.15 13.80
CA GLN A 79 7.36 -21.08 14.40
C GLN A 79 8.05 -21.87 13.29
N ALA A 80 9.33 -21.59 13.06
CA ALA A 80 10.11 -22.36 12.10
C ALA A 80 10.17 -23.84 12.54
N PRO A 81 9.93 -24.81 11.64
CA PRO A 81 9.90 -26.24 11.97
C PRO A 81 11.32 -26.81 12.13
N ILE A 82 12.15 -26.16 12.94
CA ILE A 82 13.56 -26.50 13.16
C ILE A 82 13.83 -27.00 14.58
N THR A 83 12.80 -27.24 15.37
CA THR A 83 12.90 -27.64 16.78
C THR A 83 13.79 -28.86 16.98
N GLU A 84 13.60 -29.93 16.21
CA GLU A 84 14.43 -31.14 16.34
C GLU A 84 15.84 -30.93 15.83
N ALA A 85 16.02 -30.11 14.79
CA ALA A 85 17.34 -29.77 14.29
C ALA A 85 18.14 -28.97 15.33
N LEU A 86 17.50 -28.03 16.03
CA LEU A 86 18.11 -27.28 17.14
C LEU A 86 18.52 -28.21 18.29
N LYS A 87 17.66 -29.16 18.69
CA LYS A 87 18.00 -30.18 19.70
C LYS A 87 19.19 -31.04 19.27
N ASN A 88 19.32 -31.31 17.97
CA ASN A 88 20.42 -32.08 17.39
C ASN A 88 21.71 -31.24 17.18
N GLY A 89 21.74 -29.97 17.60
CA GLY A 89 22.96 -29.17 17.66
C GLY A 89 23.35 -28.47 16.35
N ILE A 90 22.40 -28.14 15.48
CA ILE A 90 22.70 -27.33 14.28
C ILE A 90 23.26 -25.94 14.68
N LYS A 91 24.11 -25.39 13.82
CA LYS A 91 24.59 -24.00 13.96
C LYS A 91 23.67 -23.07 13.19
N VAL A 92 23.25 -21.99 13.83
CA VAL A 92 22.40 -20.95 13.24
C VAL A 92 23.16 -19.64 13.09
N ILE A 93 22.85 -18.88 12.05
CA ILE A 93 23.34 -17.51 11.85
C ILE A 93 22.15 -16.59 12.02
N ASP A 94 22.25 -15.66 12.97
CA ASP A 94 21.26 -14.59 13.13
C ASP A 94 21.61 -13.44 12.17
N VAL A 95 20.73 -13.20 11.19
CA VAL A 95 20.89 -12.12 10.21
C VAL A 95 19.81 -11.08 10.48
N GLY A 96 20.21 -9.93 11.00
CA GLY A 96 19.29 -8.83 11.35
C GLY A 96 19.21 -8.51 12.84
N TYR A 97 19.99 -9.18 13.69
CA TYR A 97 20.20 -8.74 15.06
C TYR A 97 20.84 -7.35 15.09
N PHE A 98 20.11 -6.36 15.58
CA PHE A 98 20.62 -5.01 15.82
C PHE A 98 20.71 -4.82 17.34
N HIS A 99 21.93 -4.60 17.86
CA HIS A 99 22.13 -4.22 19.26
C HIS A 99 21.90 -2.70 19.34
N LEU A 100 20.97 -2.27 20.20
CA LEU A 100 20.70 -0.86 20.49
C LEU A 100 21.71 -0.29 21.49
#